data_AF-A0A7U9S2G3-F1
#
_entry.id   AF-A0A7U9S2G3-F1
#
_cell.length_a   1.000
_cell.length_b   1.000
_cell.length_c   1.000
_cell.angle_alpha   90.00
_cell.angle_beta   90.00
_cell.angle_gamma   90.00
#
_symmetry.space_group_name_H-M   'P 1'
#
loop_
_entity.id
_entity.type
_entity.pdbx_description
1 polymer ?
#
loop_
_entity_poly.entity_id
_entity_poly.type
_entity_poly.pdbx_seq_one_letter_code
_entity_poly.pdbx_strand_id
1 'polypeptide(L)'
;MKIYHYEGKSNIVGMKIREARLNQKLSQEELAIKMQLRNIEFSQKVISRIEQQERFVADYELLAFSEVLNLDLYEMFSITKRPDSKEQGIWNESRTKRGGKI
;
A
#
# COMPACT_ATOMS: atom_id res chain seq x y z
N MET A 1 13.48 19.50 -0.74
CA MET A 1 12.17 19.20 -0.13
C MET A 1 12.38 18.77 1.31
N LYS A 2 11.61 19.27 2.27
CA LYS A 2 11.62 18.79 3.66
C LYS A 2 10.76 17.53 3.74
N ILE A 3 11.33 16.42 4.24
CA ILE A 3 10.59 15.17 4.45
C ILE A 3 10.05 15.17 5.88
N TYR A 4 8.75 14.95 6.02
CA TYR A 4 8.08 14.84 7.31
C TYR A 4 7.88 13.37 7.65
N HIS A 5 8.06 13.04 8.92
CA HIS A 5 7.82 11.70 9.44
C HIS A 5 6.43 11.62 10.05
N TYR A 6 5.71 10.54 9.75
CA TYR A 6 4.47 10.16 10.40
C TYR A 6 4.77 8.99 11.34
N GLU A 7 4.56 9.16 12.64
CA GLU A 7 4.89 8.14 13.65
C GLU A 7 6.35 7.63 13.54
N GLY A 8 7.28 8.54 13.25
CA GLY A 8 8.70 8.21 13.07
C GLY A 8 9.07 7.59 11.72
N LYS A 9 8.11 7.39 10.81
CA LYS A 9 8.29 6.73 9.51
C LYS A 9 8.14 7.71 8.36
N SER A 10 8.93 7.53 7.31
CA SER A 10 8.84 8.35 6.08
C SER A 10 7.70 7.91 5.16
N ASN A 11 7.20 6.68 5.29
CA ASN A 11 6.03 6.20 4.56
C ASN A 11 5.30 5.11 5.37
N ILE A 12 4.01 4.88 5.09
CA ILE A 12 3.19 3.85 5.76
C ILE A 12 3.07 2.54 4.97
N VAL A 13 3.38 2.56 3.67
CA VAL A 13 3.12 1.45 2.72
C VAL A 13 4.27 0.45 2.57
N GLY A 14 5.47 0.79 3.05
CA GLY A 14 6.71 0.03 2.82
C GLY A 14 6.64 -1.42 3.29
N MET A 15 5.98 -1.66 4.42
CA MET A 15 5.77 -3.02 4.95
C MET A 15 4.88 -3.85 4.01
N LYS A 16 3.82 -3.24 3.47
CA LYS A 16 2.90 -3.92 2.55
C LYS A 16 3.55 -4.18 1.18
N ILE A 17 4.34 -3.22 0.69
CA ILE A 17 5.16 -3.38 -0.52
C ILE A 17 6.11 -4.58 -0.37
N ARG A 18 6.80 -4.69 0.78
CA ARG A 18 7.68 -5.83 1.07
C ARG A 18 6.94 -7.16 1.05
N GLU A 19 5.80 -7.23 1.74
CA GLU A 19 4.95 -8.42 1.79
C GLU A 19 4.52 -8.85 0.38
N ALA A 20 3.97 -7.93 -0.40
CA ALA A 20 3.52 -8.18 -1.76
C ALA A 20 4.66 -8.65 -2.68
N ARG A 21 5.82 -7.99 -2.59
CA ARG A 21 7.02 -8.36 -3.35
C ARG A 21 7.45 -9.80 -3.05
N LEU A 22 7.50 -10.17 -1.76
CA LEU A 22 7.89 -11.52 -1.35
C LEU A 22 6.86 -12.56 -1.77
N ASN A 23 5.57 -12.25 -1.72
CA ASN A 23 4.50 -13.13 -2.20
C ASN A 23 4.62 -13.41 -3.71
N GLN A 24 5.11 -12.42 -4.47
CA GLN A 24 5.42 -12.57 -5.90
C GLN A 24 6.81 -13.17 -6.19
N LYS A 25 7.58 -13.54 -5.15
CA LYS A 25 8.95 -14.07 -5.26
C LYS A 25 9.94 -13.14 -5.97
N LEU A 26 9.71 -11.84 -5.89
CA LEU A 26 10.59 -10.83 -6.49
C LEU A 26 11.70 -10.44 -5.50
N SER A 27 12.92 -10.30 -5.97
CA SER A 27 13.98 -9.54 -5.30
C SER A 27 13.69 -8.04 -5.35
N GLN A 28 14.36 -7.28 -4.49
CA GLN A 28 14.23 -5.82 -4.49
C GLN A 28 14.76 -5.19 -5.79
N GLU A 29 15.76 -5.81 -6.43
CA GLU A 29 16.27 -5.39 -7.75
C GLU A 29 15.23 -5.64 -8.85
N GLU A 30 14.58 -6.81 -8.86
CA GLU A 30 13.52 -7.10 -9.83
C GLU A 30 12.31 -6.18 -9.67
N LEU A 31 11.95 -5.82 -8.43
CA LEU A 31 10.93 -4.80 -8.20
C LEU A 31 11.39 -3.43 -8.73
N ALA A 32 12.64 -3.04 -8.50
CA ALA A 32 13.19 -1.79 -9.01
C ALA A 32 13.11 -1.73 -10.55
N ILE A 33 13.52 -2.80 -11.24
CA ILE A 33 13.42 -2.92 -12.71
C ILE A 33 11.96 -2.75 -13.18
N LYS A 34 11.01 -3.41 -12.51
CA LYS A 34 9.58 -3.25 -12.83
C LYS A 34 9.08 -1.81 -12.64
N MET A 35 9.57 -1.11 -11.63
CA MET A 35 9.26 0.30 -11.40
C MET A 35 9.89 1.19 -12.49
N GLN A 36 11.12 0.90 -12.93
CA GLN A 36 11.76 1.63 -14.03
C GLN A 36 11.01 1.49 -15.35
N LEU A 37 10.43 0.31 -15.64
CA LEU A 37 9.54 0.12 -16.79
C LEU A 37 8.25 0.97 -16.73
N ARG A 38 7.94 1.52 -15.55
CA ARG A 38 6.87 2.51 -15.33
C ARG A 38 7.37 3.95 -15.28
N ASN A 39 8.59 4.21 -15.77
CA ASN A 39 9.28 5.50 -15.69
C ASN A 39 9.50 6.00 -14.25
N ILE A 40 9.60 5.08 -13.28
CA ILE A 40 9.97 5.39 -11.89
C ILE A 40 11.40 4.94 -11.66
N GLU A 41 12.32 5.90 -11.60
CA GLU A 41 13.76 5.65 -11.46
C GLU A 41 14.14 5.19 -10.05
N PHE A 42 13.93 3.90 -9.79
CA PHE A 42 14.31 3.24 -8.55
C PHE A 42 15.49 2.30 -8.76
N SER A 43 16.38 2.28 -7.77
CA SER A 43 17.36 1.21 -7.58
C SER A 43 16.92 0.27 -6.46
N GLN A 44 17.56 -0.89 -6.34
CA GLN A 44 17.35 -1.79 -5.20
C GLN A 44 17.51 -1.08 -3.85
N LYS A 45 18.46 -0.14 -3.72
CA LYS A 45 18.65 0.65 -2.49
C LYS A 45 17.45 1.55 -2.19
N VAL A 46 16.83 2.11 -3.22
CA VAL A 46 15.59 2.91 -3.06
C VAL A 46 14.46 2.01 -2.57
N ILE A 47 14.26 0.84 -3.18
CA ILE A 47 13.27 -0.15 -2.74
C ILE A 47 13.52 -0.55 -1.28
N SER A 48 14.76 -0.89 -0.92
CA SER A 48 15.11 -1.27 0.46
C SER A 48 14.73 -0.20 1.48
N ARG A 49 15.03 1.07 1.20
CA ARG A 49 14.70 2.18 2.11
C ARG A 49 13.19 2.48 2.16
N ILE A 50 12.47 2.23 1.07
CA ILE A 50 11.00 2.30 1.06
C ILE A 50 10.43 1.22 1.98
N GLU A 51 10.89 -0.03 1.84
CA GLU A 51 10.44 -1.15 2.67
C GLU A 51 10.76 -0.97 4.15
N GLN A 52 11.91 -0.37 4.46
CA GLN A 52 12.31 -0.01 5.84
C GLN A 52 11.61 1.25 6.36
N GLN A 53 10.73 1.86 5.57
CA GLN A 53 10.00 3.08 5.91
C GLN A 53 10.89 4.30 6.15
N GLU A 54 12.09 4.31 5.58
CA GLU A 54 13.09 5.39 5.71
C GLU A 54 13.03 6.41 4.56
N ARG A 55 12.40 6.04 3.45
CA ARG A 55 12.18 6.94 2.29
C ARG A 55 10.70 7.26 2.14
N PHE A 56 10.39 8.51 1.82
CA PHE A 56 9.05 8.92 1.42
C PHE A 56 8.63 8.19 0.13
N VAL A 57 7.33 7.96 -0.04
CA VAL A 57 6.73 7.43 -1.27
C VAL A 57 5.76 8.48 -1.77
N ALA A 58 6.00 9.03 -2.95
CA ALA A 58 5.09 9.97 -3.58
C ALA A 58 3.82 9.27 -4.07
N ASP A 59 2.77 10.03 -4.32
CA ASP A 59 1.49 9.52 -4.81
C ASP A 59 1.61 8.79 -6.16
N TYR A 60 2.38 9.33 -7.11
CA TYR A 60 2.62 8.69 -8.40
C TYR A 60 3.47 7.41 -8.27
N GLU A 61 4.41 7.36 -7.31
CA GLU A 61 5.18 6.16 -6.99
C GLU A 61 4.25 5.09 -6.39
N LEU A 62 3.31 5.50 -5.53
CA LEU A 62 2.31 4.63 -4.93
C LEU A 62 1.38 4.01 -5.98
N LEU A 63 0.91 4.81 -6.95
CA LEU A 63 0.12 4.30 -8.09
C LEU A 63 0.91 3.27 -8.90
N ALA A 64 2.17 3.57 -9.22
CA ALA A 64 3.03 2.64 -9.94
C ALA A 64 3.25 1.33 -9.16
N PHE A 65 3.45 1.39 -7.84
CA PHE A 65 3.55 0.19 -7.00
C PHE A 65 2.27 -0.63 -7.01
N SER A 66 1.10 0.02 -6.87
CA SER A 66 -0.21 -0.64 -6.93
C SER A 66 -0.37 -1.42 -8.23
N GLU A 67 -0.01 -0.82 -9.37
CA GLU A 67 -0.09 -1.47 -10.67
C GLU A 67 0.96 -2.59 -10.84
N VAL A 68 2.19 -2.40 -10.38
CA VAL A 68 3.28 -3.40 -10.50
C VAL A 68 3.04 -4.60 -9.59
N LEU A 69 2.51 -4.38 -8.39
CA LEU A 69 2.26 -5.41 -7.39
C LEU A 69 0.83 -5.98 -7.47
N ASN A 70 0.00 -5.49 -8.39
CA ASN A 70 -1.39 -5.90 -8.59
C ASN A 70 -2.19 -5.89 -7.28
N LEU A 71 -2.10 -4.78 -6.55
CA LEU A 71 -2.84 -4.51 -5.32
C LEU A 71 -3.65 -3.23 -5.51
N ASP A 72 -4.87 -3.19 -4.98
CA ASP A 72 -5.61 -1.94 -4.93
C ASP A 72 -5.02 -0.98 -3.87
N LEU A 73 -5.41 0.30 -3.91
CA LEU A 73 -4.88 1.30 -2.98
C LEU A 73 -5.27 1.03 -1.52
N TYR A 74 -6.43 0.44 -1.24
CA TYR A 74 -6.84 0.11 0.12
C TYR A 74 -5.98 -1.02 0.69
N GLU A 75 -5.67 -2.02 -0.13
CA GLU A 75 -4.74 -3.10 0.20
C GLU A 75 -3.34 -2.54 0.48
N MET A 76 -2.85 -1.59 -0.33
CA MET A 76 -1.56 -0.92 -0.12
C MET A 76 -1.48 -0.20 1.24
N PHE A 77 -2.59 0.38 1.69
CA PHE A 77 -2.71 1.01 3.00
C PHE A 77 -3.08 0.05 4.12
N SER A 78 -3.29 -1.24 3.84
CA SER A 78 -3.77 -2.24 4.81
C SER A 78 -5.06 -1.81 5.53
N ILE A 79 -5.96 -1.14 4.81
CA ILE A 79 -7.26 -0.68 5.34
C ILE A 79 -8.40 -1.35 4.58
N THR A 80 -9.56 -1.48 5.24
CA THR A 80 -10.77 -1.98 4.57
C THR A 80 -11.38 -0.86 3.73
N LYS A 81 -11.67 -1.16 2.46
CA LYS A 81 -12.48 -0.29 1.60
C LYS A 81 -13.85 -0.08 2.25
N ARG A 82 -14.21 1.18 2.48
CA ARG A 82 -15.56 1.51 2.97
C ARG A 82 -16.57 1.20 1.85
N PRO A 83 -17.71 0.56 2.16
CA PRO A 83 -18.75 0.33 1.17
C PRO A 83 -19.26 1.66 0.62
N ASP A 84 -19.57 1.67 -0.67
CA ASP A 84 -20.10 2.85 -1.34
C ASP A 84 -21.44 3.28 -0.71
N SER A 85 -21.83 4.54 -0.86
CA SER A 85 -23.03 5.11 -0.24
C SER A 85 -24.32 4.34 -0.57
N LYS A 86 -24.36 3.65 -1.72
CA LYS A 86 -25.48 2.78 -2.13
C LYS A 86 -25.50 1.43 -1.37
N GLU A 87 -24.37 0.97 -0.86
CA GLU A 87 -24.21 -0.31 -0.16
C GLU A 87 -24.23 -0.18 1.37
N GLN A 88 -24.09 1.04 1.89
CA GLN A 88 -24.11 1.34 3.33
C GLN A 88 -25.43 0.98 4.02
N GLY A 89 -26.57 1.04 3.32
CA GLY A 89 -27.87 0.61 3.86
C GLY A 89 -27.86 -0.86 4.31
N ILE A 90 -27.24 -1.72 3.52
CA ILE A 90 -27.16 -3.17 3.77
C ILE A 90 -26.16 -3.49 4.88
N TRP A 91 -25.04 -2.74 4.95
CA TRP A 91 -24.02 -2.91 5.99
C TRP A 91 -24.53 -2.54 7.38
N ASN A 92 -25.35 -1.46 7.47
CA ASN A 92 -25.95 -1.00 8.71
C ASN A 92 -27.02 -1.98 9.24
N GLU A 93 -27.86 -2.55 8.36
CA GLU A 93 -28.84 -3.59 8.73
C GLU A 93 -28.20 -4.92 9.17
N SER A 94 -27.04 -5.26 8.60
CA SER A 94 -26.31 -6.50 8.93
C SER A 94 -25.59 -6.45 10.29
N ARG A 95 -25.31 -5.24 10.81
CA ARG A 95 -24.72 -5.04 12.14
C ARG A 95 -25.78 -5.00 13.24
N THR A 96 -26.95 -4.43 12.99
CA THR A 96 -28.06 -4.45 13.96
C THR A 96 -28.58 -5.85 14.24
N LYS A 97 -28.58 -6.76 13.25
CA LYS A 97 -28.99 -8.17 13.46
C LYS A 97 -27.97 -9.04 14.22
N ARG A 98 -26.69 -8.65 14.28
CA ARG A 98 -25.64 -9.40 15.00
C ARG A 98 -25.34 -8.88 16.43
N GLY A 99 -25.85 -7.70 16.78
CA GLY A 99 -25.73 -7.11 18.12
C GLY A 99 -26.86 -7.47 19.09
N GLY A 100 -27.75 -8.39 18.73
CA GLY A 100 -28.83 -8.86 19.60
C GLY A 100 -28.44 -10.10 20.39
N LYS A 101 -27.77 -9.92 21.54
CA LYS A 101 -27.95 -10.74 22.75
C LYS A 101 -27.25 -10.06 23.93
N ILE A 102 -28.14 -9.49 24.77
CA ILE A 102 -28.10 -9.26 26.23
C ILE A 102 -26.83 -9.74 26.93
#